data_AF-A0A167NGX0-F1
#
_entry.id   AF-A0A167NGX0-F1
#
_cell.length_a   1.000
_cell.length_b   1.000
_cell.length_c   1.000
_cell.angle_alpha   90.00
_cell.angle_beta   90.00
_cell.angle_gamma   90.00
#
_symmetry.space_group_name_H-M   'P 1'
#
loop_
_entity.id
_entity.type
_entity.pdbx_description
1 polymer ?
#
loop_
_entity_poly.entity_id
_entity_poly.type
_entity_poly.pdbx_seq_one_letter_code
_entity_poly.pdbx_strand_id
1 'polypeptide(L)'
;MKYLFLPVFALSVNSAVAASSIKQLDVLGQTVTFTLAEPKSHQVPNCVSAQNHEKWAVNLNSLQGQAVYSLLVTAIAKEQLVSVQSANACESITDVEQVKNISLMVNNAIVNSNVPAIYDGSGMNKVGKIVRFQNGIYEYVPIDGATDVERYINYTTDSFYFLDSECKGELYSQNFSRTYRDRKLYSERFGSFFGYSDPDDTNNYLNSQGAKTVYQYNNGACLQQNGTASGFSYGALRLVPTTHPLCGDKPCIIK
;
A
#
# COMPACT_ATOMS: atom_id res chain seq x y z
N MET A 1 -8.15 -65.81 -1.06
CA MET A 1 -7.39 -64.86 -0.22
C MET A 1 -7.19 -63.57 -1.00
N LYS A 2 -7.90 -62.49 -0.65
CA LYS A 2 -7.80 -61.17 -1.30
C LYS A 2 -7.03 -60.25 -0.36
N TYR A 3 -5.87 -59.77 -0.80
CA TYR A 3 -5.06 -58.81 -0.06
C TYR A 3 -5.68 -57.41 -0.21
N LEU A 4 -6.04 -56.81 0.92
CA LEU A 4 -6.56 -55.44 1.00
C LEU A 4 -5.36 -54.50 1.19
N PHE A 5 -4.95 -53.81 0.13
CA PHE A 5 -3.92 -52.76 0.18
C PHE A 5 -4.55 -51.46 0.70
N LEU A 6 -4.16 -51.01 1.90
CA LEU A 6 -4.49 -49.68 2.42
C LEU A 6 -3.45 -48.66 1.92
N PRO A 7 -3.85 -47.60 1.20
CA PRO A 7 -2.92 -46.52 0.84
C PRO A 7 -2.68 -45.61 2.05
N VAL A 8 -1.43 -45.50 2.48
CA VAL A 8 -0.98 -44.52 3.46
C VAL A 8 -0.87 -43.17 2.76
N PHE A 9 -1.79 -42.25 3.09
CA PHE A 9 -1.79 -40.88 2.59
C PHE A 9 -0.78 -40.06 3.40
N ALA A 10 0.36 -39.72 2.78
CA ALA A 10 1.37 -38.86 3.39
C ALA A 10 0.88 -37.41 3.39
N LEU A 11 0.50 -36.89 4.57
CA LEU A 11 0.21 -35.48 4.78
C LEU A 11 1.52 -34.69 4.74
N SER A 12 1.73 -33.94 3.67
CA SER A 12 2.82 -32.95 3.57
C SER A 12 2.51 -31.76 4.48
N VAL A 13 3.13 -31.73 5.65
CA VAL A 13 3.18 -30.55 6.52
C VAL A 13 4.04 -29.47 5.85
N ASN A 14 3.39 -28.45 5.28
CA ASN A 14 4.07 -27.21 4.92
C ASN A 14 4.39 -26.48 6.23
N SER A 15 5.61 -26.66 6.75
CA SER A 15 6.12 -25.89 7.88
C SER A 15 6.21 -24.41 7.47
N ALA A 16 5.22 -23.63 7.87
CA ALA A 16 5.30 -22.18 7.79
C ALA A 16 6.46 -21.71 8.67
N VAL A 17 7.47 -21.08 8.07
CA VAL A 17 8.61 -20.53 8.79
C VAL A 17 8.13 -19.31 9.58
N ALA A 18 8.06 -19.44 10.90
CA ALA A 18 7.69 -18.33 11.78
C ALA A 18 8.76 -17.21 11.73
N ALA A 19 8.30 -15.96 11.67
CA ALA A 19 9.16 -14.79 11.75
C ALA A 19 9.69 -14.61 13.18
N SER A 20 10.96 -14.23 13.34
CA SER A 20 11.58 -14.03 14.65
C SER A 20 12.59 -12.90 14.65
N SER A 21 12.83 -12.27 15.80
CA SER A 21 13.89 -11.27 15.95
C SER A 21 15.26 -11.95 16.04
N ILE A 22 16.31 -11.23 15.63
CA ILE A 22 17.69 -11.69 15.78
C ILE A 22 18.11 -11.46 17.24
N LYS A 23 18.51 -12.54 17.92
CA LYS A 23 18.94 -12.49 19.32
C LYS A 23 20.43 -12.19 19.47
N GLN A 24 21.24 -12.72 18.55
CA GLN A 24 22.69 -12.57 18.54
C GLN A 24 23.20 -12.64 17.10
N LEU A 25 24.19 -11.82 16.78
CA LEU A 25 24.88 -11.78 15.49
C LEU A 25 26.39 -11.64 15.75
N ASP A 26 27.16 -12.64 15.36
CA ASP A 26 28.60 -12.68 15.51
C ASP A 26 29.28 -12.77 14.14
N VAL A 27 30.38 -12.03 13.97
CA VAL A 27 31.20 -12.07 12.76
C VAL A 27 32.57 -12.63 13.12
N LEU A 28 32.93 -13.76 12.54
CA LEU A 28 34.24 -14.39 12.72
C LEU A 28 34.90 -14.61 11.35
N GLY A 29 35.84 -13.72 11.01
CA GLY A 29 36.53 -13.75 9.73
C GLY A 29 35.56 -13.54 8.57
N GLN A 30 35.43 -14.56 7.71
CA GLN A 30 34.59 -14.53 6.50
C GLN A 30 33.23 -15.20 6.72
N THR A 31 32.85 -15.49 7.97
CA THR A 31 31.55 -16.06 8.26
C THR A 31 30.82 -15.30 9.34
N VAL A 32 29.51 -15.19 9.15
CA VAL A 32 28.58 -14.65 10.12
C VAL A 32 27.80 -15.80 10.73
N THR A 33 27.70 -15.83 12.05
CA THR A 33 26.76 -16.69 12.75
C THR A 33 25.72 -15.87 13.49
N PHE A 34 24.50 -16.38 13.57
CA PHE A 34 23.44 -15.70 14.31
C PHE A 34 22.45 -16.69 14.92
N THR A 35 21.69 -16.20 15.90
CA THR A 35 20.57 -16.93 16.52
C THR A 35 19.30 -16.09 16.46
N LEU A 36 18.16 -16.76 16.44
CA LEU A 36 16.85 -16.13 16.53
C LEU A 36 16.31 -16.21 17.96
N ALA A 37 15.34 -15.36 18.29
CA ALA A 37 14.64 -15.41 19.57
C ALA A 37 13.77 -16.66 19.69
N GLU A 38 13.14 -17.07 18.60
CA GLU A 38 12.38 -18.31 18.47
C GLU A 38 13.26 -19.44 17.94
N PRO A 39 13.10 -20.68 18.45
CA PRO A 39 13.89 -21.81 18.01
C PRO A 39 13.57 -22.21 16.56
N LYS A 40 14.47 -22.97 15.95
CA LYS A 40 14.24 -23.53 14.60
C LYS A 40 13.00 -24.42 14.56
N SER A 41 12.19 -24.26 13.54
CA SER A 41 10.94 -25.03 13.36
C SER A 41 11.08 -26.24 12.44
N HIS A 42 12.17 -26.35 11.69
CA HIS A 42 12.45 -27.48 10.81
C HIS A 42 13.39 -28.48 11.49
N GLN A 43 13.48 -29.68 10.89
CA GLN A 43 14.42 -30.70 11.35
C GLN A 43 15.86 -30.22 11.07
N VAL A 44 16.63 -30.04 12.13
CA VAL A 44 18.04 -29.65 12.04
C VAL A 44 18.85 -30.76 11.33
N PRO A 45 19.68 -30.42 10.32
CA PRO A 45 20.49 -31.40 9.60
C PRO A 45 21.45 -32.15 10.52
N ASN A 46 21.71 -33.43 10.21
CA ASN A 46 22.63 -34.28 10.99
C ASN A 46 24.08 -33.76 11.02
N CYS A 47 24.44 -32.84 10.12
CA CYS A 47 25.75 -32.21 10.11
C CYS A 47 25.92 -31.13 11.18
N VAL A 48 24.88 -30.74 11.90
CA VAL A 48 24.94 -29.71 12.95
C VAL A 48 25.25 -30.36 14.30
N SER A 49 26.22 -29.82 15.03
CA SER A 49 26.51 -30.31 16.38
C SER A 49 25.46 -29.83 17.39
N ALA A 50 25.25 -30.59 18.47
CA ALA A 50 24.26 -30.26 19.50
C ALA A 50 24.43 -28.84 20.09
N GLN A 51 25.66 -28.33 20.15
CA GLN A 51 25.97 -26.98 20.66
C GLN A 51 25.60 -25.85 19.69
N ASN A 52 25.40 -26.18 18.42
CA ASN A 52 25.13 -25.24 17.33
C ASN A 52 23.72 -25.39 16.76
N HIS A 53 22.86 -26.20 17.38
CA HIS A 53 21.49 -26.46 16.92
C HIS A 53 20.73 -25.17 16.58
N GLU A 54 20.81 -24.13 17.42
CA GLU A 54 20.08 -22.86 17.21
C GLU A 54 20.85 -21.82 16.37
N LYS A 55 22.06 -22.15 15.90
CA LYS A 55 22.89 -21.23 15.12
C LYS A 55 22.66 -21.38 13.63
N TRP A 56 22.70 -20.25 12.96
CA TRP A 56 22.68 -20.12 11.51
C TRP A 56 24.02 -19.57 11.03
N ALA A 57 24.47 -19.97 9.85
CA ALA A 57 25.70 -19.51 9.22
C ALA A 57 25.45 -18.86 7.85
N VAL A 58 26.20 -17.80 7.56
CA VAL A 58 26.22 -17.08 6.28
C VAL A 58 27.67 -16.82 5.86
N ASN A 59 28.05 -17.32 4.68
CA ASN A 59 29.39 -17.14 4.12
C ASN A 59 29.54 -15.78 3.40
N LEU A 60 30.42 -14.92 3.91
CA LEU A 60 30.65 -13.56 3.39
C LEU A 60 31.54 -13.51 2.13
N ASN A 61 32.10 -14.63 1.67
CA ASN A 61 32.89 -14.67 0.44
C ASN A 61 32.03 -14.55 -0.83
N SER A 62 30.71 -14.64 -0.69
CA SER A 62 29.77 -14.48 -1.79
C SER A 62 29.07 -13.12 -1.70
N LEU A 63 28.76 -12.53 -2.87
CA LEU A 63 27.91 -11.33 -2.94
C LEU A 63 26.56 -11.55 -2.26
N GLN A 64 26.01 -12.76 -2.39
CA GLN A 64 24.76 -13.15 -1.73
C GLN A 64 24.91 -13.09 -0.20
N GLY A 65 25.98 -13.66 0.36
CA GLY A 65 26.20 -13.64 1.80
C GLY A 65 26.47 -12.25 2.36
N GLN A 66 27.15 -11.39 1.60
CA GLN A 66 27.32 -9.97 1.96
C GLN A 66 25.98 -9.23 1.98
N ALA A 67 25.11 -9.46 0.99
CA ALA A 67 23.77 -8.88 0.97
C ALA A 67 22.91 -9.37 2.15
N VAL A 68 22.97 -10.67 2.47
CA VAL A 68 22.30 -11.25 3.64
C VAL A 68 22.81 -10.63 4.94
N TYR A 69 24.12 -10.42 5.07
CA TYR A 69 24.68 -9.75 6.25
C TYR A 69 24.18 -8.30 6.40
N SER A 70 24.18 -7.52 5.32
CA SER A 70 23.62 -6.15 5.33
C SER A 70 22.15 -6.14 5.75
N LEU A 71 21.38 -7.16 5.34
CA LEU A 71 19.99 -7.33 5.72
C LEU A 71 19.83 -7.68 7.21
N LEU A 72 20.68 -8.57 7.75
CA LEU A 72 20.71 -8.89 9.18
C LEU A 72 21.05 -7.67 10.05
N VAL A 73 22.06 -6.88 9.65
CA VAL A 73 22.42 -5.64 10.36
C VAL A 73 21.26 -4.64 10.33
N THR A 74 20.58 -4.51 9.19
CA THR A 74 19.40 -3.65 9.06
C THR A 74 18.26 -4.12 9.96
N ALA A 75 18.02 -5.44 10.02
CA ALA A 75 16.99 -6.03 10.87
C ALA A 75 17.24 -5.73 12.35
N ILE A 76 18.50 -5.85 12.81
CA ILE A 76 18.88 -5.52 14.19
C ILE A 76 18.67 -4.02 14.45
N ALA A 77 19.19 -3.16 13.57
CA ALA A 77 19.14 -1.71 13.76
C ALA A 77 17.69 -1.15 13.79
N LYS A 78 16.76 -1.82 13.09
CA LYS A 78 15.35 -1.42 13.01
C LYS A 78 14.40 -2.30 13.82
N GLU A 79 14.94 -3.20 14.64
CA GLU A 79 14.14 -4.17 15.43
C GLU A 79 13.10 -4.92 14.57
N GLN A 80 13.49 -5.30 13.35
CA GLN A 80 12.63 -6.01 12.41
C GLN A 80 12.71 -7.52 12.62
N LEU A 81 11.58 -8.19 12.37
CA LEU A 81 11.52 -9.65 12.36
C LEU A 81 12.13 -10.17 11.07
N VAL A 82 12.73 -11.35 11.12
CA VAL A 82 13.28 -12.06 9.96
C VAL A 82 12.65 -13.43 9.84
N SER A 83 12.45 -13.88 8.60
CA SER A 83 12.13 -15.27 8.28
C SER A 83 13.35 -15.90 7.62
N VAL A 84 13.78 -17.07 8.10
CA VAL A 84 15.01 -17.73 7.66
C VAL A 84 14.66 -19.08 7.03
N GLN A 85 15.08 -19.27 5.79
CA GLN A 85 14.94 -20.54 5.09
C GLN A 85 16.26 -21.31 5.19
N SER A 86 16.17 -22.55 5.67
CA SER A 86 17.32 -23.46 5.73
C SER A 86 17.78 -23.91 4.33
N ALA A 87 19.10 -24.07 4.16
CA ALA A 87 19.70 -24.79 3.04
C ALA A 87 19.78 -26.31 3.26
N ASN A 88 19.49 -26.78 4.48
CA ASN A 88 19.69 -28.14 4.96
C ASN A 88 21.13 -28.66 4.74
N ALA A 89 22.11 -27.76 4.87
CA ALA A 89 23.53 -28.03 4.60
C ALA A 89 24.43 -27.29 5.60
N CYS A 90 25.67 -27.73 5.77
CA CYS A 90 26.66 -27.14 6.69
C CYS A 90 27.97 -26.74 5.96
N GLU A 91 27.88 -26.28 4.71
CA GLU A 91 29.05 -26.09 3.84
C GLU A 91 29.88 -24.85 4.20
N SER A 92 29.25 -23.84 4.79
CA SER A 92 29.91 -22.56 5.11
C SER A 92 30.77 -22.61 6.38
N ILE A 93 30.27 -23.30 7.42
CA ILE A 93 31.00 -23.61 8.65
C ILE A 93 30.65 -25.06 8.99
N THR A 94 31.68 -25.86 9.27
CA THR A 94 31.51 -27.20 9.82
C THR A 94 30.67 -27.13 11.10
N ASP A 95 29.68 -28.00 11.21
CA ASP A 95 28.81 -28.09 12.39
C ASP A 95 27.83 -26.93 12.62
N VAL A 96 27.64 -26.02 11.66
CA VAL A 96 26.59 -24.98 11.71
C VAL A 96 25.76 -24.99 10.43
N GLU A 97 24.45 -24.90 10.60
CA GLU A 97 23.52 -24.90 9.47
C GLU A 97 23.60 -23.62 8.65
N GLN A 98 23.67 -23.78 7.33
CA GLN A 98 23.70 -22.68 6.38
C GLN A 98 22.29 -22.18 6.05
N VAL A 99 22.20 -20.86 5.93
CA VAL A 99 21.01 -20.19 5.46
C VAL A 99 20.93 -20.22 3.93
N LYS A 100 19.77 -20.61 3.40
CA LYS A 100 19.45 -20.51 1.98
C LYS A 100 18.95 -19.10 1.61
N ASN A 101 18.08 -18.55 2.46
CA ASN A 101 17.45 -17.25 2.23
C ASN A 101 17.06 -16.58 3.55
N ILE A 102 17.08 -15.25 3.59
CA ILE A 102 16.53 -14.43 4.68
C ILE A 102 15.62 -13.39 4.09
N SER A 103 14.46 -13.18 4.70
CA SER A 103 13.54 -12.12 4.35
C SER A 103 13.22 -11.27 5.57
N LEU A 104 13.22 -9.94 5.39
CA LEU A 104 12.72 -9.02 6.40
C LEU A 104 11.20 -9.10 6.41
N MET A 105 10.62 -9.29 7.60
CA MET A 105 9.21 -9.09 7.80
C MET A 105 9.03 -7.71 8.41
N VAL A 106 8.26 -6.87 7.70
CA VAL A 106 7.82 -5.59 8.27
C VAL A 106 7.06 -5.91 9.54
N ASN A 107 7.48 -5.31 10.66
CA ASN A 107 6.94 -5.63 11.96
C ASN A 107 5.44 -5.31 12.00
N ASN A 108 4.62 -6.34 11.86
CA ASN A 108 3.17 -6.25 11.94
C ASN A 108 2.67 -5.89 13.34
N ALA A 109 3.53 -5.65 14.35
CA ALA A 109 3.11 -5.00 15.59
C ALA A 109 2.56 -3.58 15.35
N ILE A 110 2.93 -2.94 14.23
CA ILE A 110 2.28 -1.72 13.73
C ILE A 110 0.84 -2.01 13.25
N VAL A 111 0.47 -3.25 12.95
CA VAL A 111 -0.86 -3.65 12.45
C VAL A 111 -1.91 -3.78 13.59
N ASN A 112 -1.48 -3.89 14.85
CA ASN A 112 -2.36 -4.11 16.03
C ASN A 112 -2.52 -2.90 16.97
N SER A 113 -1.99 -1.73 16.60
CA SER A 113 -2.33 -0.48 17.29
C SER A 113 -3.61 0.09 16.68
N ASN A 114 -4.46 0.75 17.48
CA ASN A 114 -5.61 1.57 17.06
C ASN A 114 -5.20 2.76 16.18
N VAL A 115 -4.32 2.54 15.21
CA VAL A 115 -3.85 3.57 14.31
C VAL A 115 -4.83 3.66 13.17
N PRO A 116 -5.36 4.87 12.92
CA PRO A 116 -6.31 5.10 11.85
C PRO A 116 -5.85 4.45 10.54
N ALA A 117 -6.77 3.85 9.84
CA ALA A 117 -6.55 3.20 8.57
C ALA A 117 -7.55 3.71 7.54
N ILE A 118 -7.12 3.67 6.29
CA ILE A 118 -7.97 3.93 5.13
C ILE A 118 -8.57 2.61 4.71
N TYR A 119 -9.88 2.60 4.51
CA TYR A 119 -10.63 1.53 3.90
C TYR A 119 -11.24 2.02 2.59
N ASP A 120 -11.52 1.10 1.68
CA ASP A 120 -12.24 1.41 0.45
C ASP A 120 -13.65 2.00 0.76
N GLY A 121 -14.38 2.41 -0.28
CA GLY A 121 -15.71 2.97 -0.14
C GLY A 121 -16.77 2.00 0.40
N SER A 122 -16.47 0.69 0.46
CA SER A 122 -17.31 -0.30 1.13
C SER A 122 -17.03 -0.37 2.63
N GLY A 123 -15.85 0.05 3.06
CA GLY A 123 -15.38 -0.02 4.44
C GLY A 123 -14.97 -1.41 4.87
N MET A 124 -14.96 -2.39 3.96
CA MET A 124 -14.61 -3.78 4.23
C MET A 124 -13.12 -4.05 4.00
N ASN A 125 -12.54 -3.48 2.94
CA ASN A 125 -11.14 -3.73 2.60
C ASN A 125 -10.26 -2.59 3.11
N LYS A 126 -9.24 -2.93 3.90
CA LYS A 126 -8.21 -1.99 4.34
C LYS A 126 -7.29 -1.68 3.16
N VAL A 127 -7.13 -0.41 2.82
CA VAL A 127 -6.27 0.09 1.73
C VAL A 127 -4.86 0.38 2.28
N GLY A 128 -4.79 0.98 3.46
CA GLY A 128 -3.53 1.44 4.01
C GLY A 128 -3.62 1.87 5.45
N LYS A 129 -2.46 1.97 6.09
CA LYS A 129 -2.36 2.49 7.46
C LYS A 129 -1.98 3.97 7.40
N ILE A 130 -2.74 4.82 8.08
CA ILE A 130 -2.45 6.25 8.14
C ILE A 130 -1.23 6.47 9.05
N VAL A 131 -0.25 7.18 8.53
CA VAL A 131 0.96 7.57 9.26
C VAL A 131 0.94 9.05 9.64
N ARG A 132 0.17 9.88 8.92
CA ARG A 132 -0.02 11.29 9.23
C ARG A 132 -1.34 11.83 8.69
N PHE A 133 -1.94 12.77 9.41
CA PHE A 133 -3.12 13.50 8.97
C PHE A 133 -2.95 15.00 9.24
N GLN A 134 -3.21 15.84 8.23
CA GLN A 134 -3.16 17.29 8.36
C GLN A 134 -4.09 17.95 7.33
N ASN A 135 -4.95 18.87 7.75
CA ASN A 135 -5.80 19.68 6.85
C ASN A 135 -6.62 18.87 5.83
N GLY A 136 -7.21 17.74 6.24
CA GLY A 136 -8.01 16.88 5.34
C GLY A 136 -7.17 15.96 4.43
N ILE A 137 -5.85 16.00 4.55
CA ILE A 137 -4.91 15.15 3.82
C ILE A 137 -4.49 13.98 4.72
N TYR A 138 -4.68 12.77 4.23
CA TYR A 138 -4.29 11.52 4.87
C TYR A 138 -3.08 10.94 4.15
N GLU A 139 -1.94 10.89 4.83
CA GLU A 139 -0.74 10.21 4.35
C GLU A 139 -0.72 8.80 4.94
N TYR A 140 -0.58 7.78 4.08
CA TYR A 140 -0.72 6.39 4.47
C TYR A 140 0.31 5.49 3.79
N VAL A 141 0.58 4.35 4.41
CA VAL A 141 1.39 3.27 3.83
C VAL A 141 0.44 2.19 3.31
N PRO A 142 0.47 1.87 2.00
CA PRO A 142 -0.34 0.82 1.41
C PRO A 142 -0.11 -0.56 2.06
N ILE A 143 -1.14 -1.40 2.12
CA ILE A 143 -1.02 -2.75 2.71
C ILE A 143 -0.33 -3.77 1.80
N ASP A 144 -0.15 -3.47 0.51
CA ASP A 144 0.46 -4.35 -0.49
C ASP A 144 2.00 -4.42 -0.39
N GLY A 145 2.58 -3.75 0.61
CA GLY A 145 4.02 -3.75 0.85
C GLY A 145 4.77 -2.66 0.10
N ALA A 146 4.08 -1.67 -0.48
CA ALA A 146 4.74 -0.48 -1.00
C ALA A 146 5.59 0.21 0.08
N THR A 147 6.79 0.66 -0.31
CA THR A 147 7.73 1.35 0.59
C THR A 147 7.46 2.85 0.71
N ASP A 148 6.64 3.38 -0.19
CA ASP A 148 6.36 4.82 -0.30
C ASP A 148 5.09 5.19 0.45
N VAL A 149 5.09 6.41 0.98
CA VAL A 149 3.89 7.01 1.61
C VAL A 149 3.02 7.59 0.51
N GLU A 150 1.80 7.07 0.42
CA GLU A 150 0.77 7.58 -0.49
C GLU A 150 -0.11 8.63 0.20
N ARG A 151 -0.88 9.35 -0.62
CA ARG A 151 -1.70 10.46 -0.15
C ARG A 151 -3.14 10.30 -0.62
N TYR A 152 -4.05 10.22 0.34
CA TYR A 152 -5.49 10.32 0.11
C TYR A 152 -5.99 11.68 0.59
N ILE A 153 -6.85 12.30 -0.21
CA ILE A 153 -7.46 13.58 0.14
C ILE A 153 -8.92 13.47 -0.23
N ASN A 154 -9.79 13.69 0.76
CA ASN A 154 -11.22 13.70 0.51
C ASN A 154 -11.62 15.05 -0.07
N TYR A 155 -11.57 15.16 -1.40
CA TYR A 155 -12.03 16.36 -2.12
C TYR A 155 -13.55 16.37 -2.22
N THR A 156 -14.22 16.70 -1.14
CA THR A 156 -15.64 17.09 -1.17
C THR A 156 -15.75 18.50 -1.70
N THR A 157 -16.40 18.68 -2.84
CA THR A 157 -16.75 20.00 -3.34
C THR A 157 -18.12 19.94 -3.97
N ASP A 158 -18.90 20.99 -3.73
CA ASP A 158 -20.16 21.24 -4.41
C ASP A 158 -20.07 22.43 -5.36
N SER A 159 -18.88 23.05 -5.46
CA SER A 159 -18.63 24.21 -6.32
C SER A 159 -18.42 23.81 -7.77
N PHE A 160 -19.50 23.31 -8.39
CA PHE A 160 -19.58 23.03 -9.82
C PHE A 160 -20.37 24.11 -10.54
N TYR A 161 -20.03 24.32 -11.80
CA TYR A 161 -20.72 25.22 -12.71
C TYR A 161 -21.62 24.44 -13.65
N PHE A 162 -22.75 25.06 -14.00
CA PHE A 162 -23.80 24.52 -14.85
C PHE A 162 -24.29 25.62 -15.80
N LEU A 163 -24.93 25.21 -16.89
CA LEU A 163 -25.61 26.11 -17.84
C LEU A 163 -27.13 26.12 -17.64
N ASP A 164 -27.61 25.30 -16.71
CA ASP A 164 -29.02 25.10 -16.39
C ASP A 164 -29.34 25.75 -15.03
N SER A 165 -30.49 26.43 -14.95
CA SER A 165 -30.90 27.18 -13.75
C SER A 165 -31.25 26.31 -12.55
N GLU A 166 -31.44 25.01 -12.75
CA GLU A 166 -31.64 24.02 -11.68
C GLU A 166 -30.34 23.25 -11.37
N CYS A 167 -29.23 23.66 -11.97
CA CYS A 167 -27.91 23.03 -11.85
C CYS A 167 -27.98 21.54 -12.21
N LYS A 168 -28.61 21.23 -13.34
CA LYS A 168 -28.70 19.91 -13.96
C LYS A 168 -27.84 19.85 -15.24
N GLY A 169 -27.62 18.64 -15.75
CA GLY A 169 -26.90 18.43 -17.01
C GLY A 169 -25.39 18.37 -16.85
N GLU A 170 -24.65 18.92 -17.82
CA GLU A 170 -23.19 18.88 -17.82
C GLU A 170 -22.58 19.68 -16.66
N LEU A 171 -21.56 19.09 -16.03
CA LEU A 171 -20.83 19.68 -14.91
C LEU A 171 -19.51 20.25 -15.41
N TYR A 172 -19.18 21.45 -14.92
CA TYR A 172 -17.89 22.07 -15.16
C TYR A 172 -17.23 22.45 -13.83
N SER A 173 -15.90 22.40 -13.80
CA SER A 173 -15.11 22.91 -12.68
C SER A 173 -13.99 23.78 -13.21
N GLN A 174 -13.62 24.80 -12.44
CA GLN A 174 -12.48 25.65 -12.81
C GLN A 174 -11.20 24.82 -12.90
N ASN A 175 -10.32 25.18 -13.84
CA ASN A 175 -9.00 24.58 -13.93
C ASN A 175 -8.23 24.85 -12.64
N PHE A 176 -7.96 23.80 -11.89
CA PHE A 176 -6.84 23.81 -10.96
C PHE A 176 -5.57 23.43 -11.73
N SER A 177 -4.40 23.77 -11.19
CA SER A 177 -3.09 23.43 -11.79
C SER A 177 -3.04 21.99 -12.31
N ARG A 178 -2.20 21.69 -13.31
CA ARG A 178 -2.07 20.35 -13.92
C ARG A 178 -1.93 19.24 -12.87
N THR A 179 -1.27 19.53 -11.73
CA THR A 179 -1.11 18.64 -10.57
C THR A 179 -2.43 18.20 -9.90
N TYR A 180 -3.56 18.82 -10.26
CA TYR A 180 -4.88 18.57 -9.69
C TYR A 180 -5.79 17.80 -10.63
N ARG A 181 -5.39 17.56 -11.89
CA ARG A 181 -6.27 16.96 -12.91
C ARG A 181 -6.46 15.47 -12.78
N ASP A 182 -5.53 14.76 -12.16
CA ASP A 182 -5.72 13.33 -11.90
C ASP A 182 -6.67 13.06 -10.72
N ARG A 183 -6.99 14.09 -9.94
CA ARG A 183 -7.80 13.99 -8.73
C ARG A 183 -9.25 13.68 -9.07
N LYS A 184 -9.86 12.84 -8.23
CA LYS A 184 -11.29 12.56 -8.30
C LYS A 184 -11.99 13.42 -7.26
N LEU A 185 -12.93 14.24 -7.72
CA LEU A 185 -13.73 15.14 -6.89
C LEU A 185 -15.00 14.41 -6.48
N TYR A 186 -15.28 14.29 -5.20
CA TYR A 186 -16.53 13.71 -4.73
C TYR A 186 -17.59 14.80 -4.55
N SER A 187 -18.78 14.57 -5.09
CA SER A 187 -19.95 15.40 -4.80
C SER A 187 -20.92 14.63 -3.93
N GLU A 188 -21.25 15.21 -2.77
CA GLU A 188 -22.27 14.64 -1.88
C GLU A 188 -23.66 14.72 -2.52
N ARG A 189 -23.96 15.79 -3.26
CA ARG A 189 -25.22 15.97 -3.99
C ARG A 189 -25.49 14.82 -4.96
N PHE A 190 -24.48 14.39 -5.71
CA PHE A 190 -24.63 13.35 -6.72
C PHE A 190 -24.25 11.95 -6.20
N GLY A 191 -23.65 11.86 -5.01
CA GLY A 191 -23.18 10.59 -4.44
C GLY A 191 -22.18 9.88 -5.36
N SER A 192 -21.31 10.62 -6.03
CA SER A 192 -20.42 10.09 -7.06
C SER A 192 -19.12 10.90 -7.17
N PHE A 193 -18.07 10.23 -7.64
CA PHE A 193 -16.85 10.89 -8.05
C PHE A 193 -16.95 11.44 -9.47
N PHE A 194 -16.26 12.56 -9.68
CA PHE A 194 -16.10 13.19 -10.97
C PHE A 194 -14.61 13.39 -11.26
N GLY A 195 -14.25 13.17 -12.51
CA GLY A 195 -12.92 13.44 -13.04
C GLY A 195 -13.03 14.34 -14.27
N TYR A 196 -11.92 14.96 -14.64
CA TYR A 196 -11.85 15.66 -15.92
C TYR A 196 -11.96 14.65 -17.07
N SER A 197 -12.77 14.98 -18.07
CA SER A 197 -12.99 14.09 -19.23
C SER A 197 -11.70 13.77 -20.00
N ASP A 198 -10.78 14.72 -20.04
CA ASP A 198 -9.41 14.56 -20.53
C ASP A 198 -8.47 15.39 -19.62
N PRO A 199 -7.53 14.76 -18.90
CA PRO A 199 -6.62 15.46 -18.00
C PRO A 199 -5.57 16.30 -18.74
N ASP A 200 -5.29 16.02 -20.01
CA ASP A 200 -4.34 16.80 -20.82
C ASP A 200 -5.03 17.96 -21.56
N ASP A 201 -6.35 17.95 -21.64
CA ASP A 201 -7.09 19.00 -22.32
C ASP A 201 -7.02 20.35 -21.58
N THR A 202 -6.63 21.39 -22.29
CA THR A 202 -6.54 22.77 -21.79
C THR A 202 -7.69 23.66 -22.28
N ASN A 203 -8.59 23.12 -23.11
CA ASN A 203 -9.72 23.83 -23.68
C ASN A 203 -10.70 24.27 -22.59
N ASN A 204 -11.16 25.52 -22.67
CA ASN A 204 -12.19 26.03 -21.79
C ASN A 204 -13.58 25.64 -22.34
N TYR A 205 -14.05 24.47 -21.93
CA TYR A 205 -15.33 23.90 -22.36
C TYR A 205 -16.55 24.74 -21.93
N LEU A 206 -16.44 25.49 -20.84
CA LEU A 206 -17.50 26.41 -20.45
C LEU A 206 -17.51 27.63 -21.37
N ASN A 207 -16.34 28.20 -21.68
CA ASN A 207 -16.24 29.38 -22.54
C ASN A 207 -16.81 29.17 -23.94
N SER A 208 -16.59 27.98 -24.51
CA SER A 208 -17.12 27.61 -25.83
C SER A 208 -18.65 27.57 -25.91
N GLN A 209 -19.35 27.68 -24.77
CA GLN A 209 -20.81 27.73 -24.70
C GLN A 209 -21.39 29.12 -24.95
N GLY A 210 -20.54 30.13 -25.18
CA GLY A 210 -20.96 31.45 -25.63
C GLY A 210 -21.72 32.25 -24.57
N ALA A 211 -22.78 32.95 -24.97
CA ALA A 211 -23.52 33.88 -24.11
C ALA A 211 -24.48 33.22 -23.11
N LYS A 212 -24.42 31.90 -22.91
CA LYS A 212 -25.29 31.21 -21.94
C LYS A 212 -25.02 31.66 -20.51
N THR A 213 -26.07 31.80 -19.72
CA THR A 213 -25.97 32.10 -18.29
C THR A 213 -25.32 30.93 -17.54
N VAL A 214 -24.42 31.25 -16.61
CA VAL A 214 -23.75 30.24 -15.77
C VAL A 214 -24.38 30.24 -14.39
N TYR A 215 -24.56 29.05 -13.85
CA TYR A 215 -25.04 28.82 -12.49
C TYR A 215 -24.00 28.04 -11.72
N GLN A 216 -23.87 28.30 -10.43
CA GLN A 216 -23.01 27.57 -9.52
C GLN A 216 -23.88 26.90 -8.47
N TYR A 217 -23.63 25.62 -8.21
CA TYR A 217 -24.22 24.97 -7.05
C TYR A 217 -23.40 25.36 -5.82
N ASN A 218 -24.05 25.89 -4.78
CA ASN A 218 -23.39 26.29 -3.55
C ASN A 218 -24.39 26.21 -2.39
N ASN A 219 -24.00 25.55 -1.30
CA ASN A 219 -24.79 25.40 -0.07
C ASN A 219 -26.25 24.96 -0.32
N GLY A 220 -26.46 23.95 -1.17
CA GLY A 220 -27.79 23.43 -1.44
C GLY A 220 -28.58 24.17 -2.52
N ALA A 221 -28.11 25.32 -2.99
CA ALA A 221 -28.82 26.17 -3.95
C ALA A 221 -28.10 26.27 -5.29
N CYS A 222 -28.87 26.46 -6.37
CA CYS A 222 -28.34 26.80 -7.69
C CYS A 222 -28.38 28.32 -7.87
N LEU A 223 -27.22 28.97 -7.83
CA LEU A 223 -27.10 30.41 -7.84
C LEU A 223 -26.57 30.89 -9.19
N GLN A 224 -27.34 31.77 -9.84
CA GLN A 224 -26.88 32.46 -11.05
C GLN A 224 -25.60 33.24 -10.75
N GLN A 225 -24.61 33.09 -11.62
CA GLN A 225 -23.35 33.83 -11.56
C GLN A 225 -23.47 35.13 -12.34
N ASN A 226 -22.69 36.14 -11.93
CA ASN A 226 -22.59 37.40 -12.66
C ASN A 226 -21.74 37.21 -13.92
N GLY A 227 -22.35 36.73 -15.00
CA GLY A 227 -21.71 36.59 -16.30
C GLY A 227 -22.30 35.51 -17.18
N THR A 228 -21.75 35.40 -18.38
CA THR A 228 -22.02 34.34 -19.34
C THR A 228 -20.86 33.37 -19.40
N ALA A 229 -21.08 32.21 -20.01
CA ALA A 229 -20.07 31.17 -20.15
C ALA A 229 -18.80 31.69 -20.87
N SER A 230 -18.97 32.50 -21.92
CA SER A 230 -17.88 33.20 -22.63
C SER A 230 -17.09 34.19 -21.78
N GLY A 231 -17.63 34.63 -20.64
CA GLY A 231 -16.95 35.50 -19.67
C GLY A 231 -16.01 34.74 -18.72
N PHE A 232 -16.13 33.41 -18.62
CA PHE A 232 -15.23 32.60 -17.81
C PHE A 232 -13.92 32.38 -18.58
N SER A 233 -12.89 33.15 -18.23
CA SER A 233 -11.55 33.06 -18.83
C SER A 233 -10.67 31.99 -18.18
N TYR A 234 -10.95 31.61 -16.94
CA TYR A 234 -10.25 30.55 -16.22
C TYR A 234 -10.73 29.20 -16.75
N GLY A 235 -9.84 28.44 -17.40
CA GLY A 235 -10.13 27.23 -18.20
C GLY A 235 -11.04 26.20 -17.54
N ALA A 236 -12.36 26.39 -17.61
CA ALA A 236 -13.32 25.50 -16.97
C ALA A 236 -13.49 24.25 -17.81
N LEU A 237 -13.16 23.11 -17.21
CA LEU A 237 -13.13 21.81 -17.87
C LEU A 237 -14.41 21.04 -17.56
N ARG A 238 -14.84 20.22 -18.54
CA ARG A 238 -15.98 19.32 -18.35
C ARG A 238 -15.59 18.17 -17.42
N LEU A 239 -16.44 17.94 -16.43
CA LEU A 239 -16.36 16.82 -15.52
C LEU A 239 -17.25 15.68 -16.00
N VAL A 240 -16.80 14.45 -15.79
CA VAL A 240 -17.55 13.22 -16.07
C VAL A 240 -17.55 12.31 -14.85
N PRO A 241 -18.63 11.55 -14.61
CA PRO A 241 -18.65 10.53 -13.57
C PRO A 241 -17.48 9.56 -13.73
N THR A 242 -16.88 9.16 -12.63
CA THR A 242 -15.73 8.25 -12.60
C THR A 242 -15.69 7.50 -11.29
N THR A 243 -14.75 6.56 -11.17
CA THR A 243 -14.49 5.80 -9.95
C THR A 243 -13.17 6.24 -9.35
N HIS A 244 -13.10 6.34 -8.02
CA HIS A 244 -11.83 6.57 -7.35
C HIS A 244 -10.99 5.29 -7.39
N PRO A 245 -9.71 5.33 -7.84
CA PRO A 245 -8.89 4.12 -7.98
C PRO A 245 -8.73 3.36 -6.65
N LEU A 246 -8.65 4.09 -5.54
CA LEU A 246 -8.55 3.51 -4.19
C LEU A 246 -9.89 3.16 -3.53
N CYS A 247 -10.93 3.98 -3.74
CA CYS A 247 -12.14 3.94 -2.93
C CYS A 247 -13.35 3.33 -3.67
N GLY A 248 -13.23 3.12 -4.99
CA GLY A 248 -14.36 2.76 -5.83
C GLY A 248 -15.34 3.93 -6.00
N ASP A 249 -16.63 3.65 -5.86
CA ASP A 249 -17.70 4.62 -6.16
C ASP A 249 -18.01 5.58 -5.00
N LYS A 250 -17.51 5.29 -3.80
CA LYS A 250 -17.77 6.05 -2.57
C LYS A 250 -16.47 6.57 -1.96
N PRO A 251 -16.50 7.65 -1.16
CA PRO A 251 -15.31 8.13 -0.46
C PRO A 251 -14.71 7.03 0.40
N CYS A 252 -13.37 6.97 0.46
CA CYS A 252 -12.69 6.04 1.35
C CYS A 252 -13.12 6.31 2.80
N ILE A 253 -13.30 5.23 3.56
CA ILE A 253 -13.71 5.32 4.96
C ILE A 253 -12.46 5.31 5.85
N ILE A 254 -12.40 6.25 6.79
CA ILE A 254 -11.32 6.35 7.78
C ILE A 254 -11.82 5.74 9.09
N LYS A 255 -11.10 4.74 9.63
CA LYS A 255 -11.42 4.09 10.92
C LYS A 255 -10.19 3.98 11.79
#